data_AF-A0A060CKR5-F1
#
_entry.id   AF-A0A060CKR5-F1
#
_cell.length_a   1.000
_cell.length_b   1.000
_cell.length_c   1.000
_cell.angle_alpha   90.00
_cell.angle_beta   90.00
_cell.angle_gamma   90.00
#
_symmetry.space_group_name_H-M   'P 1'
#
loop_
_entity.id
_entity.type
_entity.pdbx_description
1 polymer ?
#
loop_
_entity_poly.entity_id
_entity_poly.type
_entity_poly.pdbx_seq_one_letter_code
_entity_poly.pdbx_strand_id
1 'polypeptide(L)'
;MVSGQRNILLLDNGKEWGGGTNSMLELLKRIDRKKFQITCCFYYNYTRGEQENIEQVLQGIQIPVIFLPQARQPFWAGIAKEILRSFCVFSRSGRKKVTYLVDKLWRIKPNA
;
A
#
# COMPACT_ATOMS: atom_id res chain seq x y z
N MET A 1 23.78 27.38 7.24
CA MET A 1 22.35 27.12 7.52
C MET A 1 21.66 26.77 6.22
N VAL A 2 21.36 25.50 5.97
CA VAL A 2 20.48 25.11 4.85
C VAL A 2 19.16 24.67 5.48
N SER A 3 18.32 25.65 5.81
CA SER A 3 16.96 25.40 6.32
C SER A 3 16.00 25.30 5.14
N GLY A 4 16.24 24.34 4.25
CA GLY A 4 15.28 23.98 3.21
C GLY A 4 14.17 23.10 3.82
N GLN A 5 12.92 23.39 3.46
CA GLN A 5 11.79 22.51 3.77
C GLN A 5 12.07 21.10 3.23
N ARG A 6 11.84 20.07 4.05
CA ARG A 6 12.08 18.68 3.66
C ARG A 6 10.83 18.08 3.06
N ASN A 7 10.94 17.55 1.85
CA ASN A 7 9.84 16.86 1.17
C ASN A 7 9.80 15.40 1.64
N ILE A 8 8.62 14.95 2.08
CA ILE A 8 8.38 13.59 2.56
C ILE A 8 7.20 13.01 1.77
N LEU A 9 7.42 11.84 1.16
CA LEU A 9 6.36 11.01 0.62
C LEU A 9 6.02 9.91 1.63
N LEU A 10 4.80 9.93 2.16
CA LEU A 10 4.30 8.86 3.03
C LEU A 10 3.55 7.85 2.17
N LEU A 11 4.07 6.62 2.11
CA LEU A 11 3.44 5.52 1.38
C LEU A 11 2.68 4.58 2.32
N ASP A 12 1.42 4.32 2.02
CA ASP A 12 0.60 3.30 2.68
C ASP A 12 0.06 2.30 1.64
N ASN A 13 0.35 1.02 1.86
CA ASN A 13 -0.09 -0.10 1.03
C ASN A 13 -1.17 -0.97 1.72
N GLY A 14 -1.65 -0.53 2.88
CA GLY A 14 -2.70 -1.14 3.67
C GLY A 14 -4.07 -1.06 2.98
N LYS A 15 -4.93 -2.02 3.34
CA LYS A 15 -6.26 -2.17 2.73
C LYS A 15 -7.40 -1.76 3.66
N GLU A 16 -7.10 -1.55 4.93
CA GLU A 16 -8.09 -1.43 5.98
C GLU A 16 -7.73 -0.27 6.91
N TRP A 17 -8.77 0.36 7.44
CA TRP A 17 -8.62 1.36 8.48
C TRP A 17 -8.27 0.68 9.81
N GLY A 18 -7.14 1.05 10.41
CA GLY A 18 -6.70 0.46 11.67
C GLY A 18 -5.90 1.39 12.56
N GLY A 19 -5.24 0.81 13.56
CA GLY A 19 -4.42 1.55 14.52
C GLY A 19 -3.30 2.36 13.86
N GLY A 20 -2.63 1.77 12.85
CA GLY A 20 -1.57 2.45 12.10
C GLY A 20 -2.06 3.72 11.40
N THR A 21 -3.23 3.66 10.75
CA THR A 21 -3.87 4.83 10.12
C THR A 21 -4.17 5.92 11.15
N ASN A 22 -4.70 5.56 12.32
CA ASN A 22 -5.03 6.53 13.36
C ASN A 22 -3.78 7.24 13.88
N SER A 23 -2.71 6.49 14.16
CA SER A 23 -1.42 7.07 14.60
C SER A 23 -0.81 7.96 13.52
N MET A 24 -0.87 7.55 12.26
CA MET A 24 -0.42 8.35 11.13
C MET A 24 -1.20 9.67 11.04
N LEU A 25 -2.53 9.64 11.11
CA LEU A 25 -3.36 10.84 11.05
C LEU A 25 -3.05 11.80 12.20
N GLU A 26 -2.87 11.29 13.42
CA GLU A 26 -2.48 12.12 14.56
C GLU A 26 -1.09 12.75 14.39
N LEU A 27 -0.13 12.00 13.85
CA LEU A 27 1.18 12.55 13.48
C LEU A 27 1.03 13.65 12.43
N LEU A 28 0.27 13.40 11.36
CA LEU A 28 0.06 14.36 10.28
C LEU A 28 -0.64 15.62 10.78
N LYS A 29 -1.58 15.55 11.72
CA LYS A 29 -2.23 16.74 12.30
C LYS A 29 -1.25 17.64 13.08
N ARG A 30 -0.19 17.07 13.66
CA ARG A 30 0.71 17.76 14.60
C ARG A 30 2.07 18.12 14.02
N ILE A 31 2.41 17.63 12.84
CA ILE A 31 3.73 17.84 12.23
C ILE A 31 3.93 19.29 11.77
N ASP A 32 5.16 19.78 11.93
CA ASP A 32 5.57 21.11 11.51
C ASP A 32 5.58 21.24 9.97
N ARG A 33 4.54 21.89 9.43
CA ARG A 33 4.38 22.13 7.98
C ARG A 33 5.40 23.08 7.38
N LYS A 34 6.04 23.94 8.18
CA LYS A 34 7.11 24.84 7.69
C LYS A 34 8.40 24.08 7.45
N LYS A 35 8.63 23.04 8.24
CA LYS A 35 9.80 22.18 8.15
C LYS A 35 9.61 21.00 7.19
N PHE A 36 8.40 20.46 7.11
CA PHE A 36 8.09 19.26 6.34
C PHE A 36 6.93 19.47 5.38
N GLN A 37 7.22 19.33 4.08
CA GLN A 37 6.19 19.23 3.05
C GLN A 37 5.85 17.74 2.89
N ILE A 38 4.62 17.35 3.21
CA ILE A 38 4.21 15.95 3.16
C ILE A 38 3.23 15.76 2.03
N THR A 39 3.44 14.70 1.26
CA THR A 39 2.47 14.15 0.32
C THR A 39 2.20 12.71 0.72
N CYS A 40 0.93 12.36 0.76
CA CYS A 40 0.48 11.02 1.07
C CYS A 40 0.25 10.24 -0.23
N CYS A 41 0.69 9.00 -0.26
CA CYS A 41 0.57 8.10 -1.41
C CYS A 41 -0.05 6.79 -0.94
N PHE A 42 -1.20 6.42 -1.49
CA PHE A 42 -1.99 5.29 -1.04
C PHE A 42 -2.24 4.29 -2.18
N TYR A 43 -2.28 3.01 -1.86
CA TYR A 43 -2.74 1.99 -2.80
C TYR A 43 -4.26 1.86 -2.82
N TYR A 44 -4.93 2.15 -1.70
CA TYR A 44 -6.36 1.94 -1.51
C TYR A 44 -6.99 3.13 -0.80
N ASN A 45 -8.13 3.61 -1.31
CA ASN A 45 -8.97 4.59 -0.63
C ASN A 45 -9.95 3.89 0.29
N TYR A 46 -9.45 3.34 1.41
CA TYR A 46 -10.27 2.57 2.35
C TYR A 46 -11.14 3.48 3.24
N THR A 47 -12.25 2.94 3.73
CA THR A 47 -13.26 3.68 4.51
C THR A 47 -13.12 3.45 6.01
N ARG A 48 -13.49 4.45 6.82
CA ARG A 48 -13.67 4.32 8.26
C ARG A 48 -15.08 3.82 8.56
N GLY A 49 -15.33 2.53 8.39
CA GLY A 49 -16.70 1.97 8.47
C GLY A 49 -17.59 2.53 7.36
N GLU A 50 -18.81 2.96 7.71
CA GLU A 50 -19.74 3.63 6.78
C GLU A 50 -19.56 5.17 6.70
N GLN A 51 -18.46 5.69 7.25
CA GLN A 51 -18.20 7.12 7.30
C GLN A 51 -17.32 7.57 6.12
N GLU A 52 -16.30 8.37 6.41
CA GLU A 52 -15.40 8.99 5.46
C GLU A 52 -14.33 8.00 4.97
N ASN A 53 -13.87 8.21 3.75
CA ASN A 53 -12.69 7.53 3.23
C ASN A 53 -11.40 8.28 3.58
N ILE A 54 -10.25 7.61 3.47
CA ILE A 54 -8.96 8.19 3.85
C ILE A 54 -8.61 9.44 3.03
N GLU A 55 -9.03 9.50 1.76
CA GLU A 55 -8.87 10.68 0.91
C GLU A 55 -9.56 11.91 1.52
N GLN A 56 -10.83 11.79 1.87
CA GLN A 56 -11.63 12.86 2.47
C GLN A 56 -10.99 13.35 3.78
N VAL A 57 -10.53 12.44 4.62
CA VAL A 57 -9.91 12.79 5.91
C VAL A 57 -8.57 13.52 5.72
N LEU A 58 -7.73 13.08 4.76
CA LEU A 58 -6.46 13.74 4.46
C LEU A 58 -6.67 15.11 3.80
N GLN A 59 -7.64 15.23 2.90
CA GLN A 59 -8.04 16.51 2.33
C GLN A 59 -8.55 17.48 3.41
N GLY A 60 -9.32 16.99 4.39
CA GLY A 60 -9.81 17.77 5.53
C GLY A 60 -8.70 18.37 6.40
N ILE A 61 -7.52 17.74 6.46
CA ILE A 61 -6.32 18.28 7.12
C ILE A 61 -5.31 18.91 6.16
N GLN A 62 -5.75 19.21 4.92
CA GLN A 62 -4.98 19.86 3.87
C GLN A 62 -3.68 19.13 3.48
N ILE A 63 -3.71 17.79 3.50
CA ILE A 63 -2.60 16.96 3.02
C ILE A 63 -2.89 16.47 1.61
N PRO A 64 -2.00 16.76 0.63
CA PRO A 64 -2.12 16.22 -0.72
C PRO A 64 -2.07 14.69 -0.68
N VAL A 65 -2.99 14.05 -1.40
CA VAL A 65 -3.06 12.60 -1.54
C VAL A 65 -2.93 12.19 -3.00
N ILE A 66 -2.22 11.09 -3.25
CA ILE A 66 -2.09 10.45 -4.55
C ILE A 66 -2.47 8.99 -4.39
N PHE A 67 -3.29 8.46 -5.28
CA PHE A 67 -3.59 7.04 -5.34
C PHE A 67 -2.82 6.38 -6.48
N LEU A 68 -2.06 5.34 -6.16
CA LEU A 68 -1.37 4.55 -7.16
C LEU A 68 -2.33 3.48 -7.71
N PRO A 69 -2.63 3.48 -9.02
CA PRO A 69 -3.52 2.50 -9.61
C PRO A 69 -2.93 1.10 -9.40
N GLN A 70 -3.73 0.20 -8.84
CA GLN A 70 -3.32 -1.17 -8.59
C GLN A 70 -3.81 -2.06 -9.72
N ALA A 71 -2.89 -2.78 -10.36
CA ALA A 71 -3.25 -3.85 -11.28
C ALA A 71 -4.03 -4.94 -10.52
N ARG A 72 -5.21 -5.30 -11.03
CA ARG A 72 -6.01 -6.37 -10.45
C ARG A 72 -5.41 -7.72 -10.85
N GLN A 73 -5.02 -8.52 -9.85
CA GLN A 73 -4.66 -9.91 -10.08
C GLN A 73 -5.91 -10.68 -10.54
N PRO A 74 -5.87 -11.42 -11.65
CA PRO A 74 -6.99 -12.25 -12.05
C PRO A 74 -7.17 -13.40 -11.05
N PHE A 75 -8.43 -13.75 -10.75
CA PHE A 75 -8.77 -14.77 -9.74
C PHE A 75 -8.09 -16.11 -10.00
N TRP A 76 -8.00 -16.51 -11.27
CA TRP A 76 -7.36 -17.77 -11.67
C TRP A 76 -5.87 -17.82 -11.32
N ALA A 77 -5.17 -16.69 -11.21
CA ALA A 77 -3.75 -16.69 -10.83
C ALA A 77 -3.54 -17.17 -9.39
N GLY A 78 -4.51 -16.94 -8.50
CA GLY A 78 -4.53 -17.53 -7.16
C GLY A 78 -4.70 -19.06 -7.21
N ILE A 79 -5.62 -19.54 -8.04
CA ILE A 79 -5.86 -20.97 -8.25
C ILE A 79 -4.63 -21.66 -8.84
N ALA A 80 -4.06 -21.09 -9.90
CA ALA A 80 -2.86 -21.62 -10.55
C ALA A 80 -1.69 -21.71 -9.58
N LYS A 81 -1.51 -20.71 -8.71
CA LYS A 81 -0.49 -20.73 -7.65
C LYS A 81 -0.64 -21.96 -6.75
N GLU A 82 -1.87 -22.25 -6.33
CA GLU A 82 -2.16 -23.34 -5.40
C GLU A 82 -2.02 -24.73 -6.05
N ILE A 83 -2.42 -24.85 -7.32
CA ILE A 83 -2.21 -26.07 -8.12
C ILE A 83 -0.71 -26.33 -8.30
N LEU A 84 0.07 -25.33 -8.75
CA LEU A 84 1.51 -25.49 -8.96
C LEU A 84 2.26 -25.78 -7.64
N ARG A 85 1.81 -25.20 -6.52
CA ARG A 85 2.34 -25.48 -5.19
C ARG A 85 2.08 -26.93 -4.77
N SER A 86 0.92 -27.48 -5.13
CA SER A 86 0.54 -28.89 -4.88
C SER A 86 1.39 -29.87 -5.70
N PHE A 87 1.75 -29.53 -6.95
CA PHE A 87 2.69 -30.35 -7.73
C PHE A 87 4.11 -30.38 -7.14
N CYS A 88 4.50 -29.33 -6.42
CA CYS A 88 5.82 -29.24 -5.79
C CYS A 88 5.86 -29.77 -4.35
N VAL A 89 4.87 -30.54 -3.89
CA VAL A 89 4.79 -30.98 -2.47
C VAL A 89 6.05 -31.70 -2.00
N PHE A 90 6.74 -32.45 -2.85
CA PHE A 90 7.97 -33.16 -2.45
C PHE A 90 9.23 -32.28 -2.37
N SER A 91 9.18 -31.02 -2.83
CA SER A 91 10.31 -30.09 -2.81
C SER A 91 9.98 -28.75 -2.16
N ARG A 92 10.53 -28.50 -0.97
CA ARG A 92 10.39 -27.20 -0.27
C ARG A 92 10.94 -26.04 -1.10
N SER A 93 12.07 -26.27 -1.78
CA SER A 93 12.71 -25.28 -2.66
C SER A 93 11.88 -25.04 -3.93
N GLY A 94 11.28 -26.09 -4.51
CA GLY A 94 10.36 -25.99 -5.64
C GLY A 94 9.13 -25.15 -5.30
N ARG A 95 8.49 -25.41 -4.15
CA ARG A 95 7.34 -24.62 -3.68
C ARG A 95 7.66 -23.12 -3.57
N LYS A 96 8.80 -22.77 -2.98
CA LYS A 96 9.22 -21.36 -2.86
C LYS A 96 9.42 -20.69 -4.22
N LYS A 97 10.12 -21.36 -5.14
CA LYS A 97 10.38 -20.83 -6.49
C LYS A 97 9.08 -20.60 -7.26
N VAL A 98 8.18 -21.58 -7.24
CA VAL A 98 6.88 -21.50 -7.91
C VAL A 98 6.04 -20.35 -7.36
N THR A 99 5.88 -20.26 -6.04
CA THR A 99 5.14 -19.16 -5.40
C THR A 99 5.72 -17.80 -5.80
N TYR A 100 7.05 -17.66 -5.75
CA TYR A 100 7.73 -16.42 -6.13
C TYR A 100 7.51 -16.08 -7.61
N LEU A 101 7.59 -17.05 -8.53
CA LEU A 101 7.39 -16.80 -9.95
C LEU A 101 5.96 -16.31 -10.24
N VAL A 102 4.95 -16.96 -9.65
CA VAL A 102 3.55 -16.55 -9.83
C VAL A 102 3.31 -15.17 -9.22
N ASP A 103 3.78 -14.92 -7.99
CA ASP A 103 3.64 -13.61 -7.35
C ASP A 103 4.42 -12.52 -8.10
N LYS A 104 5.59 -12.83 -8.65
CA LYS A 104 6.37 -11.88 -9.48
C LYS A 104 5.61 -11.48 -10.74
N LEU A 105 5.02 -12.44 -11.45
CA LEU A 105 4.30 -12.19 -12.69
C LEU A 105 3.00 -11.40 -12.47
N TRP A 106 2.26 -11.73 -11.40
CA TRP A 106 0.88 -11.23 -11.24
C TRP A 106 0.69 -10.20 -10.12
N ARG A 107 1.64 -10.06 -9.18
CA ARG A 107 1.56 -9.08 -8.07
C ARG A 107 2.64 -8.00 -8.12
N ILE A 108 3.84 -8.33 -8.62
CA ILE A 108 4.99 -7.40 -8.62
C ILE A 108 5.10 -6.68 -9.97
N LYS A 109 5.37 -7.40 -11.05
CA LYS A 109 5.60 -6.82 -12.39
C LYS A 109 4.50 -5.88 -12.88
N PRO A 110 3.20 -6.11 -12.61
CA PRO A 110 2.16 -5.20 -13.08
C PRO A 110 2.20 -3.80 -12.46
N ASN A 111 2.87 -3.64 -11.30
CA ASN A 111 2.98 -2.38 -10.57
C ASN A 111 4.44 -1.90 -10.42
N ALA A 112 5.40 -2.53 -11.11
CA ALA A 112 6.85 -2.25 -11.04
C ALA A 112 7.30 -1.49 -12.29
#